data_AF-A0A060I2T2-F1
#
_entry.id   AF-A0A060I2T2-F1
#
_cell.length_a   1.000
_cell.length_b   1.000
_cell.length_c   1.000
_cell.angle_alpha   90.00
_cell.angle_beta   90.00
_cell.angle_gamma   90.00
#
_symmetry.space_group_name_H-M   'P 1'
#
loop_
_entity.id
_entity.type
_entity.pdbx_description
1 polymer ?
#
loop_
_entity_poly.entity_id
_entity_poly.type
_entity_poly.pdbx_seq_one_letter_code
_entity_poly.pdbx_strand_id
1 'polypeptide(L)'
;MGTVFAKVQHALNSLGARRVYIGRYGHSPGYPIHFHAIPIYEWVEDLFWKDDRYRLLKQFADGPGETPTDGAELTLFVWREFCERTDPPPIKGPSVSETIAILRQAIQFS
;
A
#
# COMPACT_ATOMS: atom_id res chain seq x y z
N MET A 1 12.13 -15.32 -5.76
CA MET A 1 11.25 -14.15 -5.55
C MET A 1 11.57 -13.37 -4.28
N GLY A 2 12.02 -14.00 -3.18
CA GLY A 2 12.37 -13.30 -1.93
C GLY A 2 13.32 -12.10 -2.12
N THR A 3 14.39 -12.25 -2.92
CA THR A 3 15.31 -11.14 -3.22
C THR A 3 14.64 -9.97 -3.95
N VAL A 4 13.72 -10.27 -4.89
CA VAL A 4 12.97 -9.23 -5.61
C VAL A 4 12.05 -8.48 -4.64
N PHE A 5 11.32 -9.21 -3.79
CA PHE A 5 10.45 -8.60 -2.78
C PHE A 5 11.22 -7.76 -1.77
N ALA A 6 12.39 -8.23 -1.31
CA ALA A 6 13.25 -7.47 -0.41
C ALA A 6 13.73 -6.16 -1.05
N LYS A 7 14.15 -6.19 -2.33
CA LYS A 7 14.57 -4.98 -3.06
C LYS A 7 13.42 -3.99 -3.25
N VAL A 8 12.24 -4.48 -3.64
CA VAL A 8 11.04 -3.64 -3.80
C VAL A 8 10.63 -3.03 -2.46
N GLN A 9 10.60 -3.82 -1.38
CA GLN A 9 10.28 -3.32 -0.05
C GLN A 9 11.28 -2.26 0.41
N HIS A 10 12.58 -2.48 0.21
CA HIS A 10 13.61 -1.49 0.54
C HIS A 10 13.40 -0.17 -0.22
N ALA A 11 13.12 -0.25 -1.53
CA ALA A 11 12.88 0.92 -2.36
C ALA A 11 11.60 1.69 -1.98
N LEU A 12 10.54 1.00 -1.57
CA LEU A 12 9.33 1.67 -1.08
C LEU A 12 9.51 2.27 0.31
N ASN A 13 10.31 1.64 1.16
CA ASN A 13 10.68 2.19 2.47
C ASN A 13 11.53 3.47 2.33
N SER A 14 12.40 3.57 1.32
CA SER A 14 13.18 4.80 1.07
C SER A 14 12.32 5.98 0.62
N LEU A 15 11.10 5.72 0.13
CA LEU A 15 10.08 6.75 -0.11
C LEU A 15 9.31 7.14 1.15
N GLY A 16 9.58 6.51 2.30
CA GLY A 16 8.91 6.78 3.59
C GLY A 16 7.74 5.85 3.90
N ALA A 17 7.54 4.76 3.15
CA ALA A 17 6.53 3.77 3.49
C ALA A 17 6.88 3.11 4.84
N ARG A 18 5.89 3.00 5.74
CA ARG A 18 6.04 2.33 7.04
C ARG A 18 5.83 0.83 6.93
N ARG A 19 4.96 0.42 6.01
CA ARG A 19 4.68 -0.97 5.66
C ARG A 19 4.58 -1.10 4.16
N VAL A 20 4.83 -2.32 3.67
CA VAL A 20 4.62 -2.67 2.26
C VAL A 20 3.82 -3.96 2.22
N TYR A 21 2.61 -3.91 1.68
CA TYR A 21 1.82 -5.11 1.45
C TYR A 21 2.17 -5.68 0.08
N ILE A 22 2.56 -6.96 0.05
CA ILE A 22 2.95 -7.65 -1.18
C ILE A 22 1.97 -8.79 -1.41
N GLY A 23 1.29 -8.77 -2.57
CA GLY A 23 0.25 -9.73 -2.89
C GLY A 23 0.23 -10.13 -4.36
N ARG A 24 -0.22 -11.35 -4.62
CA ARG A 24 -0.37 -11.92 -5.98
C ARG A 24 -1.85 -12.11 -6.28
N TYR A 25 -2.51 -11.01 -6.63
CA TYR A 25 -3.95 -11.01 -6.93
C TYR A 25 -4.25 -10.73 -8.41
N GLY A 26 -3.27 -10.24 -9.17
CA GLY A 26 -3.45 -9.90 -10.59
C GLY A 26 -3.20 -11.08 -11.52
N HIS A 27 -4.11 -11.25 -12.48
CA HIS A 27 -3.95 -12.13 -13.62
C HIS A 27 -3.63 -11.27 -14.84
N SER A 28 -2.35 -11.08 -15.15
CA SER A 28 -1.92 -10.38 -16.37
C SER A 28 -1.55 -11.40 -17.44
N PRO A 29 -2.34 -11.55 -18.52
CA PRO A 29 -1.99 -12.45 -19.62
C PRO A 29 -0.58 -12.15 -20.16
N GLY A 30 0.23 -13.19 -20.34
CA GLY A 30 1.62 -13.04 -20.83
C GLY A 30 2.67 -12.71 -19.77
N TYR A 31 2.30 -12.44 -18.51
CA TYR A 31 3.23 -12.13 -17.43
C TYR A 31 3.11 -13.15 -16.29
N PRO A 32 3.87 -14.27 -16.34
CA PRO A 32 3.72 -15.38 -15.37
C PRO A 32 4.13 -14.99 -13.94
N ILE A 33 4.90 -13.91 -13.78
CA ILE A 33 5.29 -13.34 -12.48
C ILE A 33 4.72 -11.93 -12.40
N HIS A 34 3.54 -11.81 -11.79
CA HIS A 34 2.86 -10.56 -11.48
C HIS A 34 2.57 -10.48 -9.98
N PHE A 35 2.87 -9.33 -9.38
CA PHE A 35 2.57 -9.04 -7.98
C PHE A 35 2.36 -7.54 -7.79
N HIS A 36 1.58 -7.18 -6.77
CA HIS A 36 1.39 -5.81 -6.33
C HIS A 36 2.24 -5.58 -5.08
N ALA A 37 2.88 -4.41 -5.00
CA ALA A 37 3.53 -3.92 -3.80
C ALA A 37 2.89 -2.57 -3.44
N ILE A 38 2.20 -2.54 -2.30
CA ILE A 38 1.36 -1.41 -1.88
C ILE A 38 2.04 -0.75 -0.69
N PRO A 39 2.68 0.43 -0.87
CA PRO A 39 3.27 1.16 0.24
C PRO A 39 2.18 1.78 1.11
N ILE A 40 2.28 1.59 2.42
CA ILE A 40 1.42 2.24 3.41
C ILE A 40 2.26 3.24 4.19
N TYR A 41 1.91 4.51 4.03
CA TYR A 41 2.51 5.62 4.75
C TYR A 41 1.72 5.94 6.01
N GLU A 42 2.36 6.54 7.01
CA GLU A 42 1.69 6.98 8.24
C GLU A 42 0.46 7.85 7.96
N TRP A 43 0.58 8.80 7.02
CA TRP A 43 -0.53 9.68 6.65
C TRP A 43 -1.71 8.95 5.98
N VAL A 44 -1.47 7.78 5.36
CA VAL A 44 -2.54 6.95 4.80
C VAL A 44 -3.32 6.29 5.94
N GLU A 45 -2.62 5.81 6.96
CA GLU A 45 -3.26 5.24 8.15
C GLU A 45 -4.07 6.29 8.90
N ASP A 46 -3.55 7.52 9.02
CA ASP A 46 -4.29 8.63 9.63
C ASP A 46 -5.61 8.91 8.90
N LEU A 47 -5.59 8.92 7.56
CA LEU A 47 -6.81 9.11 6.76
C LEU A 47 -7.78 7.95 6.92
N PHE A 48 -7.27 6.71 6.93
CA PHE A 48 -8.09 5.53 7.17
C PHE A 48 -8.79 5.61 8.53
N TRP A 49 -8.07 5.94 9.61
CA TRP A 49 -8.62 6.01 10.96
C TRP A 49 -9.62 7.14 11.16
N LYS A 50 -9.47 8.25 10.42
CA LYS A 50 -10.41 9.39 10.45
C LYS A 50 -11.71 9.14 9.69
N ASP A 51 -11.76 8.13 8.82
CA ASP A 51 -12.95 7.82 8.04
C ASP A 51 -13.85 6.81 8.75
N ASP A 52 -15.00 7.30 9.22
CA ASP A 52 -16.00 6.53 9.96
C ASP A 52 -16.60 5.37 9.13
N ARG A 53 -16.63 5.50 7.79
CA ARG A 53 -17.15 4.45 6.91
C ARG A 53 -16.37 3.15 7.05
N TYR A 54 -15.07 3.24 7.31
CA TYR A 54 -14.19 2.09 7.49
C TYR A 54 -14.19 1.53 8.91
N ARG A 55 -14.73 2.27 9.89
CA ARG A 55 -14.94 1.72 11.25
C ARG A 55 -16.06 0.68 11.27
N LEU A 56 -16.98 0.73 10.30
CA LEU A 56 -18.01 -0.29 10.10
C LEU A 56 -17.42 -1.70 9.98
N LEU A 57 -16.20 -1.84 9.45
CA LEU A 57 -15.53 -3.13 9.28
C LEU A 57 -15.32 -3.87 10.61
N LYS A 58 -15.19 -3.13 11.72
CA LYS A 58 -15.12 -3.71 13.07
C LYS A 58 -16.35 -4.55 13.44
N GLN A 59 -17.51 -4.28 12.84
CA GLN A 59 -18.73 -5.07 13.10
C GLN A 59 -18.64 -6.49 12.55
N PHE A 60 -17.72 -6.75 11.62
CA PHE A 60 -17.49 -8.08 11.05
C PHE A 60 -16.35 -8.84 11.76
N ALA A 61 -15.75 -8.26 12.81
CA ALA A 61 -14.70 -8.93 13.56
C ALA A 61 -15.29 -9.92 14.59
N ASP A 62 -14.75 -11.15 14.62
CA ASP A 62 -15.12 -12.16 15.61
C ASP A 62 -14.27 -12.02 16.89
N GLY A 63 -14.92 -11.75 18.02
CA GLY A 63 -14.33 -11.82 19.37
C GLY A 63 -13.95 -10.46 20.00
N PRO A 64 -13.76 -10.42 21.33
CA PRO A 64 -13.38 -9.21 22.06
C PRO A 64 -11.88 -8.97 21.92
N GLY A 65 -11.50 -8.04 21.04
CA GLY A 65 -10.12 -7.58 20.93
C GLY A 65 -10.04 -6.24 20.20
N GLU A 66 -9.12 -5.38 20.61
CA GLU A 66 -8.62 -4.34 19.71
C GLU A 66 -8.05 -5.07 18.50
N THR A 67 -8.73 -5.06 17.35
CA THR A 67 -8.12 -5.55 16.13
C THR A 67 -7.12 -4.47 15.68
N PRO A 68 -5.80 -4.69 15.82
CA PRO A 68 -4.86 -3.87 15.08
C PRO A 68 -5.26 -3.94 13.62
N THR A 69 -5.18 -2.82 12.89
CA THR A 69 -5.63 -2.77 11.50
C THR A 69 -5.06 -3.92 10.70
N ASP A 70 -5.95 -4.77 10.19
CA ASP A 70 -5.55 -5.83 9.28
C ASP A 70 -5.14 -5.18 7.95
N GLY A 71 -4.09 -5.72 7.33
CA GLY A 71 -3.62 -5.28 6.03
C GLY A 71 -4.71 -5.37 4.95
N ALA A 72 -5.70 -6.25 5.11
CA ALA A 72 -6.84 -6.33 4.20
C ALA A 72 -7.70 -5.04 4.22
N GLU A 73 -8.00 -4.49 5.39
CA GLU A 73 -8.82 -3.27 5.52
C GLU A 73 -8.09 -2.06 4.94
N LEU A 74 -6.79 -1.91 5.23
CA LEU A 74 -5.98 -0.83 4.66
C LEU A 74 -5.81 -0.98 3.15
N THR A 75 -5.67 -2.21 2.65
CA THR A 75 -5.61 -2.46 1.19
C THR A 75 -6.93 -2.05 0.53
N LEU A 76 -8.07 -2.39 1.13
CA LEU A 76 -9.39 -1.95 0.65
C LEU A 76 -9.52 -0.43 0.66
N PHE A 77 -9.08 0.24 1.73
CA PHE A 77 -9.08 1.70 1.83
C PHE A 77 -8.26 2.34 0.71
N VAL A 78 -7.02 1.90 0.52
CA VAL A 78 -6.14 2.41 -0.54
C VAL A 78 -6.79 2.25 -1.91
N TRP A 79 -7.35 1.07 -2.18
CA TRP A 79 -7.97 0.77 -3.46
C TRP A 79 -9.18 1.66 -3.75
N ARG A 80 -10.14 1.73 -2.81
CA ARG A 80 -11.37 2.52 -3.00
C ARG A 80 -11.07 4.01 -3.10
N GLU A 81 -10.21 4.54 -2.23
CA GLU A 81 -10.05 5.99 -2.08
C GLU A 81 -9.02 6.61 -3.01
N PHE A 82 -7.97 5.87 -3.40
CA PHE A 82 -6.89 6.42 -4.24
C PHE A 82 -6.83 5.82 -5.64
N CYS A 83 -7.45 4.66 -5.90
CA CYS A 83 -7.45 4.05 -7.22
C CYS A 83 -8.78 4.18 -7.96
N GLU A 84 -9.92 3.99 -7.29
CA GLU A 84 -11.24 3.97 -7.94
C GLU A 84 -12.01 5.29 -7.85
N ARG A 85 -11.81 6.05 -6.77
CA ARG A 85 -12.51 7.32 -6.55
C ARG A 85 -12.08 8.37 -7.57
N THR A 86 -13.05 9.03 -8.19
CA THR A 86 -12.82 10.07 -9.22
C THR A 86 -12.05 11.28 -8.67
N ASP A 87 -12.30 11.64 -7.41
CA ASP A 87 -11.64 12.74 -6.69
C ASP A 87 -11.00 12.20 -5.41
N PRO A 88 -9.73 11.73 -5.47
CA PRO A 88 -9.06 11.07 -4.35
C PRO A 88 -8.66 12.05 -3.24
N PRO A 89 -8.47 11.57 -1.98
CA PRO A 89 -7.98 12.41 -0.90
C PRO A 89 -6.61 13.05 -1.21
N PRO A 90 -6.30 14.21 -0.63
CA PRO A 90 -4.98 14.83 -0.77
C PRO A 90 -3.86 13.89 -0.32
N ILE A 91 -2.82 13.78 -1.14
CA ILE A 91 -1.64 12.95 -0.86
C ILE A 91 -0.52 13.77 -0.23
N LYS A 92 0.40 13.09 0.48
CA LYS A 92 1.65 13.68 0.97
C LYS A 92 2.83 12.89 0.44
N GLY A 93 3.90 13.60 0.08
CA GLY A 93 5.14 12.98 -0.36
C GLY A 93 5.75 13.68 -1.57
N PRO A 94 6.82 13.08 -2.15
CA PRO A 94 7.46 13.59 -3.34
C PRO A 94 6.51 13.63 -4.54
N SER A 95 6.80 14.52 -5.48
CA SER A 95 6.18 14.50 -6.80
C SER A 95 6.45 13.18 -7.54
N VAL A 96 5.72 12.92 -8.62
CA VAL A 96 5.95 11.74 -9.48
C VAL A 96 7.39 11.72 -10.00
N SER A 97 7.93 12.86 -10.42
CA SER A 97 9.31 12.95 -10.94
C SER A 97 10.36 12.64 -9.88
N GLU A 98 10.21 13.17 -8.67
CA GLU A 98 11.10 12.87 -7.54
C GLU A 98 11.00 11.40 -7.13
N THR A 99 9.78 10.86 -7.08
CA THR A 99 9.53 9.44 -6.80
C THR A 99 10.28 8.54 -7.79
N ILE A 100 10.18 8.83 -9.09
CA ILE A 100 10.90 8.07 -10.13
C ILE A 100 12.41 8.16 -9.93
N ALA A 101 12.94 9.34 -9.62
CA ALA A 101 14.37 9.53 -9.39
C ALA A 101 14.88 8.71 -8.20
N ILE A 102 14.17 8.74 -7.07
CA ILE A 102 14.49 7.96 -5.87
C ILE A 102 14.44 6.46 -6.16
N LEU A 103 13.38 5.97 -6.82
CA LEU A 103 13.21 4.55 -7.10
C LEU A 103 14.29 4.01 -8.06
N ARG A 104 14.73 4.79 -9.05
CA ARG A 104 15.84 4.41 -9.94
C ARG A 104 17.15 4.22 -9.19
N GLN A 105 17.39 5.02 -8.16
CA GLN A 105 18.58 4.87 -7.31
C GLN A 105 18.45 3.66 -6.38
N ALA A 106 17.27 3.41 -5.82
CA ALA A 106 17.04 2.34 -4.87
C ALA A 106 16.94 0.94 -5.51
N ILE A 107 16.39 0.85 -6.72
CA ILE A 107 16.19 -0.42 -7.45
C ILE A 107 17.37 -0.63 -8.40
N GLN A 108 18.55 -0.88 -7.84
CA GLN A 108 19.71 -1.34 -8.60
C GLN A 108 19.83 -2.87 -8.49
N PHE A 109 19.76 -3.55 -9.64
CA PHE A 109 20.02 -4.98 -9.73
C PHE A 109 21.51 -5.18 -10.06
N SER A 110 22.30 -5.40 -9.03
CA SER A 110 23.64 -6.01 -9.10
C SER A 110 23.55 -7.48 -9.47
#